data_AF-T1GSP7-F1
#
_entry.id   AF-T1GSP7-F1
#
_cell.length_a   1.000
_cell.length_b   1.000
_cell.length_c   1.000
_cell.angle_alpha   90.00
_cell.angle_beta   90.00
_cell.angle_gamma   90.00
#
_symmetry.space_group_name_H-M   'P 1'
#
loop_
_entity.id
_entity.type
_entity.pdbx_description
1 polymer ?
#
loop_
_entity_poly.entity_id
_entity_poly.type
_entity_poly.pdbx_seq_one_letter_code
_entity_poly.pdbx_strand_id
1 'polypeptide(L)'
;MKCKCKANPEPKVSWYRGTELVQESKKIKIKSASLKDDLYELTLEIKDPSVADGGTYRCHVQNEFGESNANLNLNIEAEPEPEGESPTFVEKPRIVSENNGKLVIMECKVKADPKPDIIWYRNGEIVQES
;
A
#
# COMPACT_ATOMS: atom_id res chain seq x y z
N MET A 1 4.06 3.62 -16.09
CA MET A 1 4.99 3.07 -17.11
C MET A 1 4.83 3.83 -18.41
N LYS A 2 5.93 4.10 -19.14
CA LYS A 2 5.91 4.83 -20.42
C LYS A 2 6.73 4.08 -21.49
N CYS A 3 6.21 3.99 -22.70
CA CYS A 3 6.85 3.36 -23.86
C CYS A 3 6.71 4.29 -25.07
N LYS A 4 7.66 4.22 -26.01
CA LYS A 4 7.59 4.93 -27.29
C LYS A 4 7.77 3.94 -28.42
N CYS A 5 6.96 4.05 -29.47
CA CYS A 5 7.07 3.24 -30.67
C CYS A 5 6.87 4.08 -31.92
N LYS A 6 7.44 3.65 -33.04
CA LYS A 6 7.21 4.25 -34.35
C LYS A 6 6.38 3.27 -35.19
N ALA A 7 5.28 3.72 -35.76
CA ALA A 7 4.40 2.86 -36.54
C ALA A 7 3.62 3.68 -37.57
N ASN A 8 3.57 3.20 -38.81
CA ASN A 8 2.76 3.80 -39.86
C ASN A 8 2.05 2.66 -40.60
N PRO A 9 0.71 2.59 -40.60
CA PRO A 9 -0.26 3.52 -39.98
C PRO A 9 -0.35 3.38 -38.45
N GLU A 10 -1.24 4.18 -37.83
CA GLU A 10 -1.48 4.20 -36.38
C GLU A 10 -1.67 2.79 -35.80
N PRO A 11 -0.89 2.43 -34.77
CA PRO A 11 -0.94 1.08 -34.24
C PRO A 11 -2.03 0.91 -33.19
N LYS A 12 -2.58 -0.31 -33.12
CA LYS A 12 -3.36 -0.77 -31.98
C LYS A 12 -2.44 -1.14 -30.82
N VAL A 13 -2.77 -0.65 -29.63
CA VAL A 13 -1.98 -0.85 -28.41
C VAL A 13 -2.75 -1.71 -27.43
N SER A 14 -2.09 -2.68 -26.81
CA SER A 14 -2.67 -3.56 -25.78
C SER A 14 -1.64 -3.84 -24.70
N TRP A 15 -2.03 -3.62 -23.44
CA TRP A 15 -1.19 -3.90 -22.28
C TRP A 15 -1.58 -5.22 -21.65
N TYR A 16 -0.59 -6.02 -21.27
CA TYR A 16 -0.77 -7.28 -20.58
C TYR A 16 -0.02 -7.28 -19.26
N ARG A 17 -0.55 -8.00 -18.26
CA ARG A 17 0.13 -8.33 -17.00
C ARG A 17 0.25 -9.86 -16.95
N GLY A 18 1.47 -10.35 -17.10
CA GLY A 18 1.73 -11.76 -17.38
C GLY A 18 1.04 -12.17 -18.68
N THR A 19 -0.01 -12.97 -18.56
CA THR A 19 -0.83 -13.46 -19.68
C THR A 19 -2.19 -12.75 -19.78
N GLU A 20 -2.58 -11.96 -18.78
CA GLU A 20 -3.89 -11.30 -18.71
C GLU A 20 -3.87 -9.94 -19.43
N LEU A 21 -4.94 -9.61 -20.15
CA LEU A 21 -5.12 -8.29 -20.76
C LEU A 21 -5.49 -7.27 -19.68
N VAL A 22 -4.76 -6.16 -19.62
CA VAL A 22 -5.04 -5.05 -18.71
C VAL A 22 -6.16 -4.20 -19.28
N GLN A 23 -7.19 -3.95 -18.47
CA GLN A 23 -8.33 -3.11 -18.81
C GLN A 23 -8.33 -1.82 -17.99
N GLU A 24 -8.85 -0.75 -18.58
CA GLU A 24 -9.02 0.51 -17.87
C GLU A 24 -10.03 0.39 -16.74
N SER A 25 -9.72 1.02 -15.61
CA SER A 25 -10.54 1.00 -14.40
C SER A 25 -10.32 2.28 -13.59
N LYS A 26 -10.96 2.38 -12.41
CA LYS A 26 -10.68 3.50 -11.48
C LYS A 26 -9.21 3.55 -11.04
N LYS A 27 -8.55 2.38 -11.01
CA LYS A 27 -7.15 2.22 -10.60
C LYS A 27 -6.18 2.37 -11.77
N ILE A 28 -6.57 1.88 -12.95
CA ILE A 28 -5.69 1.78 -14.12
C ILE A 28 -6.17 2.71 -15.23
N LYS A 29 -5.29 3.58 -15.72
CA LYS A 29 -5.54 4.43 -16.90
C LYS A 29 -4.54 4.13 -18.00
N ILE A 30 -5.04 3.98 -19.22
CA ILE A 30 -4.22 3.76 -20.42
C ILE A 30 -4.32 5.00 -21.30
N LYS A 31 -3.18 5.54 -21.70
CA LYS A 31 -3.11 6.71 -22.59
C LYS A 31 -2.20 6.41 -23.77
N SER A 32 -2.62 6.81 -24.95
CA SER A 32 -1.81 6.81 -26.17
C SER A 32 -1.84 8.20 -26.79
N ALA A 33 -0.67 8.74 -27.13
CA ALA A 33 -0.54 10.05 -27.76
C ALA A 33 0.31 9.92 -29.03
N SER A 34 -0.21 10.41 -30.15
CA SER A 34 0.55 10.59 -31.38
C SER A 34 1.46 11.82 -31.28
N LEU A 35 2.74 11.63 -31.52
CA LEU A 35 3.76 12.68 -31.62
C LEU A 35 4.06 12.94 -33.11
N LYS A 36 5.19 13.59 -33.41
CA LYS A 36 5.65 13.84 -34.79
C LYS A 36 6.35 12.62 -35.39
N ASP A 37 6.36 12.53 -36.72
CA ASP A 37 7.10 11.51 -37.49
C ASP A 37 6.70 10.06 -37.18
N ASP A 38 5.39 9.79 -37.11
CA ASP A 38 4.80 8.47 -36.83
C ASP A 38 5.23 7.87 -35.47
N LEU A 39 5.67 8.73 -34.54
CA LEU A 39 6.07 8.34 -33.19
C LEU A 39 4.86 8.41 -32.25
N TYR A 40 4.67 7.40 -31.43
CA TYR A 40 3.59 7.31 -30.45
C TYR A 40 4.17 7.13 -29.04
N GLU A 41 3.60 7.83 -28.07
CA GLU A 41 3.90 7.65 -26.64
C GLU A 41 2.72 6.93 -25.96
N LEU A 42 3.04 5.82 -25.29
CA LEU A 42 2.10 4.91 -24.66
C LEU A 42 2.34 4.90 -23.17
N THR A 43 1.32 5.19 -22.38
CA THR A 43 1.41 5.30 -20.92
C THR A 43 0.37 4.40 -20.24
N LEU A 44 0.82 3.62 -19.27
CA LEU A 44 0.00 2.87 -18.33
C LEU A 44 0.21 3.45 -16.93
N GLU A 45 -0.85 4.02 -16.35
CA GLU A 45 -0.86 4.61 -15.00
C GLU A 45 -1.62 3.69 -14.03
N ILE A 46 -1.02 3.37 -12.89
CA ILE A 46 -1.65 2.61 -11.80
C ILE A 46 -1.68 3.53 -10.58
N LYS A 47 -2.87 3.81 -10.06
CA LYS A 47 -3.08 4.61 -8.86
C LYS A 47 -3.02 3.74 -7.62
N ASP A 48 -2.44 4.23 -6.53
CA ASP A 48 -2.32 3.55 -5.24
C ASP A 48 -1.82 2.09 -5.41
N PRO A 49 -0.59 1.92 -5.94
CA PRO A 49 -0.06 0.60 -6.26
C PRO A 49 0.20 -0.22 -4.98
N SER A 50 -0.05 -1.52 -5.08
CA SER A 50 0.12 -2.51 -4.02
C SER A 50 0.98 -3.67 -4.53
N VAL A 51 1.47 -4.51 -3.62
CA VAL A 51 2.28 -5.69 -3.98
C VAL A 51 1.55 -6.60 -5.00
N ALA A 52 0.22 -6.65 -4.96
CA ALA A 52 -0.61 -7.42 -5.90
C ALA A 52 -0.63 -6.85 -7.34
N ASP A 53 -0.22 -5.59 -7.53
CA ASP A 53 -0.07 -4.99 -8.87
C ASP A 53 1.32 -5.25 -9.45
N GLY A 54 2.24 -5.82 -8.66
CA GLY A 54 3.56 -6.22 -9.12
C GLY A 54 3.50 -7.33 -10.18
N GLY A 55 4.58 -7.47 -10.92
CA GLY A 55 4.75 -8.52 -11.93
C GLY A 55 5.24 -7.99 -13.28
N THR A 56 5.23 -8.89 -14.27
CA THR A 56 5.70 -8.59 -15.63
C THR A 56 4.58 -7.96 -16.46
N TYR A 57 4.80 -6.76 -16.97
CA TYR A 57 3.93 -6.07 -17.90
C TYR A 57 4.48 -6.15 -19.32
N ARG A 58 3.59 -6.33 -20.30
CA ARG A 58 3.95 -6.33 -21.73
C ARG A 58 3.09 -5.32 -22.49
N CYS A 59 3.74 -4.37 -23.14
CA CYS A 59 3.11 -3.50 -24.13
C CYS A 59 3.19 -4.19 -25.49
N HIS A 60 2.05 -4.54 -26.06
CA HIS A 60 1.93 -5.10 -27.39
C HIS A 60 1.38 -4.03 -28.34
N VAL A 61 2.06 -3.83 -29.46
CA VAL A 61 1.75 -2.81 -30.45
C VAL A 61 1.64 -3.49 -31.82
N GLN A 62 0.55 -3.28 -32.53
CA GLN A 62 0.28 -3.96 -33.80
C GLN A 62 -0.31 -3.00 -34.83
N ASN A 63 0.20 -3.03 -36.06
CA ASN A 63 -0.42 -2.39 -37.22
C ASN A 63 -0.65 -3.43 -38.34
N GLU A 64 -1.15 -3.00 -39.49
CA GLU A 64 -1.44 -3.91 -40.61
C GLU A 64 -0.19 -4.62 -41.18
N PHE A 65 1.01 -4.10 -40.91
CA PHE A 65 2.27 -4.63 -41.45
C PHE A 65 3.06 -5.47 -40.44
N GLY A 66 2.68 -5.48 -39.16
CA GLY A 66 3.37 -6.28 -38.15
C GLY A 66 3.05 -5.91 -36.72
N GLU A 67 3.82 -6.50 -35.81
CA GLU A 67 3.66 -6.33 -34.37
C GLU A 67 5.01 -6.23 -33.66
N SER A 68 5.00 -5.60 -32.49
CA SER A 68 6.15 -5.48 -31.61
C SER A 68 5.72 -5.52 -30.14
N ASN A 69 6.65 -5.95 -29.28
CA ASN A 69 6.40 -6.14 -27.86
C ASN A 69 7.52 -5.51 -27.02
N ALA A 70 7.15 -4.83 -25.94
CA ALA A 70 8.08 -4.36 -24.91
C ALA A 70 7.68 -4.93 -23.55
N ASN A 71 8.61 -5.61 -22.87
CA ASN A 71 8.39 -6.20 -21.55
C ASN A 71 9.02 -5.34 -20.45
N LEU A 72 8.33 -5.20 -19.33
CA LEU A 72 8.75 -4.44 -18.15
C LEU A 72 8.42 -5.25 -16.90
N ASN A 73 9.29 -5.24 -15.89
CA ASN A 73 8.98 -5.84 -14.59
C ASN A 73 8.72 -4.73 -13.58
N LEU A 74 7.53 -4.76 -12.97
CA LEU A 74 7.16 -3.88 -11.87
C LEU A 74 7.40 -4.62 -10.56
N ASN A 75 8.45 -4.24 -9.84
CA ASN A 75 8.68 -4.71 -8.48
C ASN A 75 8.15 -3.66 -7.50
N ILE A 76 7.22 -4.05 -6.64
CA ILE A 76 6.69 -3.21 -5.56
C ILE A 76 7.12 -3.88 -4.27
N GLU A 77 7.97 -3.21 -3.52
CA GLU A 77 8.32 -3.65 -2.17
C GLU A 77 7.12 -3.43 -1.27
N ALA A 78 6.81 -4.42 -0.44
CA ALA A 78 5.86 -4.20 0.65
C ALA A 78 6.45 -3.11 1.54
N GLU A 79 5.66 -2.09 1.86
CA GLU A 79 6.03 -1.22 2.97
C GLU A 79 6.25 -2.14 4.19
N PRO A 80 7.36 -1.97 4.94
CA PRO A 80 7.54 -2.71 6.17
C PRO A 80 6.29 -2.49 7.02
N GLU A 81 5.73 -3.56 7.57
CA GLU A 81 4.68 -3.41 8.58
C GLU A 81 5.20 -2.41 9.62
N PRO A 82 4.38 -1.44 10.08
CA PRO A 82 4.83 -0.48 11.06
C PRO A 82 5.38 -1.24 12.26
N GLU A 83 6.67 -1.07 12.55
CA GLU A 83 7.32 -1.69 13.69
C GLU A 83 6.66 -1.13 14.96
N GLY A 84 5.69 -1.87 15.48
CA GLY A 84 5.01 -1.53 16.73
C GLY A 84 5.81 -2.04 17.93
N GLU A 85 5.82 -1.26 19.00
CA GLU A 85 6.34 -1.71 20.29
C GLU A 85 5.20 -2.37 21.09
N SER A 86 5.31 -3.69 21.33
CA SER A 86 4.31 -4.41 22.13
C SER A 86 4.23 -3.85 23.56
N PRO A 87 3.02 -3.76 24.16
CA PRO A 87 2.84 -3.21 25.51
C PRO A 87 3.70 -3.92 26.54
N THR A 88 4.60 -3.17 27.17
CA THR A 88 5.54 -3.70 28.17
C THR A 88 5.51 -2.83 29.42
N PHE A 89 5.41 -3.45 30.59
CA PHE A 89 5.50 -2.74 31.87
C PHE A 89 6.91 -2.23 32.10
N VAL A 90 7.08 -0.91 32.06
CA VAL A 90 8.33 -0.24 32.41
C VAL A 90 8.48 -0.14 33.93
N GLU A 91 7.35 -0.04 34.63
CA GLU A 91 7.29 -0.12 36.08
C GLU A 91 6.16 -1.05 36.50
N LYS A 92 6.44 -1.88 37.53
CA LYS A 92 5.45 -2.79 38.10
C LYS A 92 4.30 -1.99 38.71
N PRO A 93 3.05 -2.49 38.65
CA PRO A 93 1.93 -1.88 39.34
C PRO A 93 2.22 -1.70 40.83
N ARG A 94 1.92 -0.51 41.35
CA ARG A 94 2.09 -0.20 42.76
C ARG A 94 0.89 0.55 43.32
N ILE A 95 0.73 0.42 44.64
CA ILE A 95 -0.32 1.08 45.41
C ILE A 95 0.32 2.23 46.19
N VAL A 96 -0.20 3.44 46.01
CA VAL A 96 0.24 4.65 46.70
C VAL A 96 -0.92 5.18 47.53
N SER A 97 -0.69 5.43 48.81
CA SER A 97 -1.69 6.03 49.71
C SER A 97 -1.38 7.52 49.89
N GLU A 98 -2.36 8.37 49.63
CA GLU A 98 -2.28 9.82 49.78
C GLU A 98 -3.33 10.34 50.78
N ASN A 99 -3.25 11.64 51.10
CA ASN A 99 -4.18 12.32 52.01
C ASN A 99 -4.37 11.61 53.36
N ASN A 100 -3.26 11.15 53.94
CA ASN A 100 -3.26 10.43 55.21
C ASN A 100 -4.15 9.17 55.19
N GLY A 101 -4.19 8.47 54.05
CA GLY A 101 -4.96 7.24 53.84
C GLY A 101 -6.38 7.45 53.30
N LYS A 102 -6.76 8.69 52.95
CA LYS A 102 -8.07 8.99 52.36
C LYS A 102 -8.13 8.76 50.85
N LEU A 103 -7.00 8.62 50.18
CA LEU A 103 -6.90 8.34 48.76
C LEU A 103 -5.93 7.18 48.52
N VAL A 104 -6.33 6.22 47.68
CA VAL A 104 -5.47 5.12 47.24
C VAL A 104 -5.38 5.17 45.72
N ILE A 105 -4.15 5.29 45.22
CA ILE A 105 -3.84 5.34 43.79
C ILE A 105 -3.16 4.02 43.42
N MET A 106 -3.72 3.34 42.43
CA MET A 106 -3.09 2.19 41.77
C MET A 106 -2.55 2.67 40.44
N GLU A 107 -1.23 2.65 40.28
CA GLU A 107 -0.59 3.13 39.06
C GLU A 107 0.42 2.12 38.50
N CYS A 108 0.62 2.17 37.19
CA CYS A 108 1.65 1.44 36.46
C CYS A 108 2.12 2.27 35.27
N LYS A 109 3.32 1.97 34.75
CA LYS A 109 3.82 2.59 33.51
C LYS A 109 4.01 1.53 32.44
N VAL A 110 3.42 1.78 31.28
CA VAL A 110 3.47 0.89 30.11
C VAL A 110 4.10 1.65 28.94
N LYS A 111 5.02 1.02 28.24
CA LYS A 111 5.53 1.47 26.94
C LYS A 111 4.86 0.64 25.85
N ALA A 112 4.23 1.30 24.88
CA ALA A 112 3.73 0.65 23.67
C ALA A 112 3.61 1.68 22.54
N ASP A 113 3.71 1.19 21.30
CA ASP A 113 3.39 1.93 20.10
C ASP A 113 2.69 0.99 19.11
N PRO A 114 1.43 1.23 18.71
CA PRO A 114 0.58 2.37 19.06
C PRO A 114 0.11 2.37 20.53
N LYS A 115 -0.48 3.49 20.96
CA LYS A 115 -1.06 3.64 22.32
C LYS A 115 -2.03 2.49 22.61
N PRO A 116 -1.84 1.73 23.71
CA PRO A 116 -2.68 0.57 24.00
C PRO A 116 -3.97 0.99 24.70
N ASP A 117 -5.00 0.17 24.57
CA ASP A 117 -6.19 0.21 25.42
C ASP A 117 -5.85 -0.36 26.81
N ILE A 118 -6.18 0.39 27.87
CA ILE A 118 -5.90 0.00 29.26
C ILE A 118 -7.22 -0.28 29.96
N ILE A 119 -7.37 -1.48 30.51
CA ILE A 119 -8.58 -1.93 31.23
C ILE A 119 -8.18 -2.38 32.64
N TRP A 120 -8.87 -1.86 33.65
CA TRP A 120 -8.70 -2.26 35.04
C TRP A 120 -9.76 -3.27 35.45
N TYR A 121 -9.36 -4.25 36.25
CA TYR A 121 -10.26 -5.26 36.81
C TYR A 121 -10.24 -5.24 38.33
N ARG A 122 -11.40 -5.40 38.95
CA ARG A 122 -11.56 -5.63 40.38
C ARG A 122 -12.42 -6.87 40.58
N ASN A 123 -11.86 -7.89 41.23
CA ASN A 123 -12.54 -9.17 41.48
C ASN A 123 -13.12 -9.84 40.21
N GLY A 124 -12.45 -9.66 39.06
CA GLY A 124 -12.89 -10.21 37.77
C GLY A 124 -13.88 -9.33 37.00
N GLU A 125 -14.33 -8.22 37.56
CA GLU A 125 -15.22 -7.27 36.89
C GLU A 125 -14.43 -6.05 36.37
N ILE A 126 -14.81 -5.55 35.20
CA ILE A 126 -14.20 -4.35 34.61
C ILE A 126 -14.57 -3.14 35.46
N VAL A 127 -13.55 -2.38 35.87
CA VAL A 127 -13.74 -1.08 36.50
C VAL A 127 -13.96 -0.05 35.40
N GLN A 128 -15.12 0.59 35.40
CA GLN A 128 -15.39 1.72 34.52
C GLN A 128 -14.95 3.03 35.19
N GLU A 129 -14.39 3.95 34.40
CA GLU A 129 -14.18 5.32 34.85
C GLU A 129 -15.55 5.93 35.23
N SER A 130 -15.58 6.61 36.38
CA SER A 130 -16.77 7.35 36.87
C SER A 130 -16.64 8.84 36.60
#